data_AF-A6MKZ6-F1
#
_entry.id   AF-A6MKZ6-F1
#
_cell.length_a   1.000
_cell.length_b   1.000
_cell.length_c   1.000
_cell.angle_alpha   90.00
_cell.angle_beta   90.00
_cell.angle_gamma   90.00
#
_symmetry.space_group_name_H-M   'P 1'
#
loop_
_entity.id
_entity.type
_entity.pdbx_description
1 polymer ?
#
loop_
_entity_poly.entity_id
_entity_poly.type
_entity_poly.pdbx_seq_one_letter_code
_entity_poly.pdbx_strand_id
1 'polypeptide(L)' 'REGSGLGRKCQGITAPIEAQVRLKGAGLGAKGSAYGLSGADSYKDAVRKAMFARFTEME' A
#
# COMPACT_ATOMS: atom_id res chain seq x y z
N ARG A 1 24.73 2.80 0.54
CA ARG A 1 25.01 2.93 -0.91
C ARG A 1 24.20 1.83 -1.58
N GLU A 2 23.15 2.20 -2.34
CA GLU A 2 22.29 1.21 -2.99
C GLU A 2 23.00 0.63 -4.22
N GLY A 3 22.77 -0.65 -4.51
CA GLY A 3 23.39 -1.34 -5.65
C GLY A 3 22.83 -0.86 -6.99
N SER A 4 23.51 -1.19 -8.10
CA SER A 4 22.99 -0.94 -9.45
C SER A 4 21.94 -1.99 -9.84
N GLY A 5 21.05 -1.63 -10.77
CA GLY A 5 20.05 -2.55 -11.31
C GLY A 5 20.67 -3.83 -11.88
N LEU A 6 19.93 -4.94 -11.83
CA LEU A 6 20.37 -6.22 -12.38
C LEU A 6 20.38 -6.23 -13.93
N GLY A 7 21.16 -7.12 -14.54
CA GLY A 7 21.21 -7.33 -15.99
C GLY A 7 22.39 -6.65 -16.70
N ARG A 8 22.64 -7.03 -17.97
CA ARG A 8 23.83 -6.60 -18.74
C ARG A 8 23.96 -5.08 -18.88
N LYS A 9 22.84 -4.35 -18.85
CA LYS A 9 22.79 -2.88 -18.96
C LYS A 9 22.36 -2.20 -17.65
N CYS A 10 22.39 -2.93 -16.53
CA CYS A 10 21.91 -2.45 -15.24
C CYS A 10 20.45 -1.97 -15.24
N GLN A 11 19.59 -2.59 -16.06
CA GLN A 11 18.20 -2.17 -16.28
C GLN A 11 17.20 -2.70 -15.24
N GLY A 12 17.67 -3.57 -14.35
CA GLY A 12 16.84 -4.20 -13.33
C GLY A 12 16.45 -3.23 -12.23
N ILE A 13 15.42 -3.61 -11.49
CA ILE A 13 14.88 -2.84 -10.37
C ILE A 13 15.93 -2.71 -9.26
N THR A 14 16.12 -1.51 -8.74
CA THR A 14 17.08 -1.19 -7.67
C THR A 14 16.47 -1.21 -6.27
N ALA A 15 15.16 -0.96 -6.16
CA ALA A 15 14.42 -0.96 -4.91
C ALA A 15 13.25 -1.97 -4.97
N PRO A 16 13.00 -2.77 -3.92
CA PRO A 16 11.91 -3.75 -3.93
C PRO A 16 10.55 -3.12 -4.29
N ILE A 17 9.75 -3.84 -5.08
CA ILE A 17 8.38 -3.44 -5.37
C ILE A 17 7.50 -3.84 -4.19
N GLU A 18 6.80 -2.87 -3.61
CA GLU A 18 5.81 -3.12 -2.57
C GLU A 18 4.43 -3.41 -3.17
N ALA A 19 3.78 -4.46 -2.67
CA ALA A 19 2.42 -4.79 -3.05
C ALA A 19 1.41 -4.02 -2.18
N GLN A 20 0.41 -3.40 -2.80
CA GLN A 20 -0.68 -2.76 -2.08
C GLN A 20 -1.73 -3.79 -1.66
N VAL A 21 -1.94 -3.92 -0.35
CA VAL A 21 -2.97 -4.79 0.24
C VAL A 21 -4.33 -4.08 0.22
N ARG A 22 -5.40 -4.84 -0.04
CA ARG A 22 -6.78 -4.37 -0.05
C ARG A 22 -7.62 -5.14 0.96
N LEU A 23 -8.76 -4.57 1.35
CA LEU A 23 -9.72 -5.30 2.19
C LEU A 23 -10.20 -6.57 1.46
N LYS A 24 -10.28 -7.68 2.19
CA LYS A 24 -10.78 -8.95 1.65
C LYS A 24 -12.20 -8.75 1.10
N GLY A 25 -12.41 -9.14 -0.16
CA GLY A 25 -13.71 -8.99 -0.84
C GLY A 25 -13.98 -7.62 -1.44
N ALA A 26 -13.07 -6.64 -1.31
CA ALA A 26 -13.21 -5.35 -1.98
C ALA A 26 -12.90 -5.49 -3.50
N GLY A 27 -13.80 -4.98 -4.33
CA GLY A 27 -13.59 -4.90 -5.78
C GLY A 27 -12.54 -3.86 -6.17
N LEU A 28 -11.89 -4.06 -7.32
CA LEU A 28 -10.98 -3.07 -7.88
C LEU A 28 -11.75 -1.77 -8.17
N GLY A 29 -11.30 -0.65 -7.59
CA GLY A 29 -11.95 0.66 -7.76
C GLY A 29 -13.18 0.89 -6.88
N ALA A 30 -13.55 -0.06 -6.01
CA ALA A 30 -14.60 0.19 -5.02
C ALA A 30 -14.15 1.28 -4.03
N LYS A 31 -15.05 2.20 -3.67
CA LYS A 31 -14.82 3.18 -2.61
C LYS A 31 -14.48 2.43 -1.30
N GLY A 32 -13.47 2.89 -0.57
CA GLY A 32 -12.95 2.19 0.60
C GLY A 32 -12.19 0.87 0.33
N SER A 33 -11.83 0.56 -0.93
CA SER A 33 -11.09 -0.67 -1.25
C SER A 33 -9.66 -0.71 -0.72
N ALA A 34 -9.06 0.45 -0.46
CA ALA A 34 -7.71 0.59 0.06
C ALA A 34 -7.66 1.68 1.15
N TYR A 35 -7.42 1.26 2.40
CA TYR A 35 -7.24 2.16 3.54
C TYR A 35 -5.76 2.34 3.92
N GLY A 36 -4.83 1.96 3.03
CA GLY A 36 -3.38 2.03 3.30
C GLY A 36 -2.94 1.17 4.49
N LEU A 37 -3.70 0.10 4.76
CA LEU A 37 -3.42 -0.84 5.84
C LEU A 37 -2.27 -1.76 5.43
N SER A 38 -1.28 -1.86 6.30
CA SER A 38 -0.16 -2.80 6.19
C SER A 38 -0.31 -3.90 7.23
N GLY A 39 0.17 -5.11 6.92
CA GLY A 39 0.21 -6.22 7.88
C GLY A 39 1.09 -5.95 9.11
N ALA A 40 1.93 -4.91 9.07
CA ALA A 40 2.75 -4.45 10.19
C ALA A 40 2.08 -3.37 11.05
N ASP A 41 0.89 -2.87 10.67
CA ASP A 41 0.20 -1.83 11.42
C ASP A 41 -0.32 -2.37 12.75
N SER A 42 -0.19 -1.58 13.83
CA SER A 42 -0.87 -1.88 15.08
C SER A 42 -2.38 -1.69 14.93
N TYR A 43 -3.17 -2.28 15.83
CA TYR A 43 -4.63 -2.06 15.85
C TYR A 43 -4.99 -0.56 15.89
N LYS A 44 -4.22 0.24 16.65
CA LYS A 44 -4.42 1.69 16.76
C LYS A 44 -4.17 2.40 15.43
N ASP A 45 -3.13 2.00 14.70
CA ASP A 45 -2.79 2.59 13.40
C ASP A 45 -3.83 2.19 12.35
N ALA A 46 -4.26 0.94 12.37
CA ALA A 46 -5.29 0.43 11.46
C ALA A 46 -6.63 1.17 11.64
N VAL A 47 -7.08 1.34 12.89
CA VAL A 47 -8.31 2.09 13.20
C VAL A 47 -8.18 3.55 12.78
N ARG A 48 -7.05 4.20 13.08
CA ARG A 48 -6.81 5.59 12.69
C ARG A 48 -6.85 5.78 11.18
N LYS A 49 -6.14 4.94 10.42
CA LYS A 49 -6.10 4.99 8.96
C LYS A 49 -7.48 4.75 8.34
N ALA A 50 -8.21 3.73 8.83
CA ALA A 50 -9.54 3.43 8.34
C ALA A 50 -10.54 4.57 8.63
N MET A 51 -10.49 5.16 9.82
CA MET A 51 -11.36 6.29 10.18
C MET A 51 -11.05 7.54 9.34
N PHE A 52 -9.76 7.88 9.19
CA PHE A 52 -9.35 9.03 8.39
C PHE A 52 -9.78 8.87 6.93
N ALA A 53 -9.52 7.71 6.33
CA ALA A 53 -9.88 7.44 4.95
C ALA A 53 -11.40 7.53 4.72
N ARG A 54 -12.21 7.01 5.65
CA ARG A 54 -13.67 7.13 5.57
C ARG A 54 -14.17 8.56 5.71
N PHE A 55 -13.55 9.36 6.57
CA PHE A 55 -13.90 10.77 6.73
C PHE A 55 -13.61 11.55 5.44
N THR A 56 -12.44 11.37 4.84
CA THR A 56 -12.07 12.05 3.59
C THR A 56 -12.92 11.64 2.38
N GLU A 57 -13.57 10.47 2.43
CA GLU A 57 -14.51 10.04 1.37
C GLU A 57 -15.91 10.66 1.51
N MET A 58 -16.22 11.28 2.66
CA MET A 58 -17.51 11.93 2.93
C MET A 58 -17.53 13.43 2.58
N GLU A 59 -16.36 14.03 2.36
CA GLU A 59 -16.17 15.37 1.80
C GLU A 59 -16.08 15.31 0.27
#